data_AF-A0A6P0VE49-F1
#
_entry.id   AF-A0A6P0VE49-F1
#
_cell.length_a   1.000
_cell.length_b   1.000
_cell.length_c   1.000
_cell.angle_alpha   90.00
_cell.angle_beta   90.00
_cell.angle_gamma   90.00
#
_symmetry.space_group_name_H-M   'P 1'
#
loop_
_entity.id
_entity.type
_entity.pdbx_description
1 polymer ?
#
loop_
_entity_poly.entity_id
_entity_poly.type
_entity_poly.pdbx_seq_one_letter_code
_entity_poly.pdbx_strand_id
1 'polypeptide(L)'
;MYKKIVRKVRNKVLRNTRQLPFLSTQAEINYREAQKQHSKNLPAISDYERDLVNKLKVEGVAMTSLEALSIPYTEQMLQAAKTLMPKIPRSISKNNDEFVVHATPQQILEHQEIFLWGLEQRLINIIENYLGLPVAYHGAYFRRDLINKVQLKSRLWHIDSEDIKVLKVIIYLNDIDDQIGPFEYIPQCFTSQLTSSLKYTYGYVQDETVKKVISPSHFKSCTGIAGTVFLAATGSIFHRGKVPLLSDRYTIFFDYTSRKPIIHHDYNASFLSEQDLQFLAKNLSPQQREYVFWKENFWYSNR
;
A
#
# COMPACT_ATOMS: atom_id res chain seq x y z
N MET A 1 -13.85 -3.01 -24.48
CA MET A 1 -14.74 -3.62 -23.47
C MET A 1 -14.38 -5.08 -23.17
N TYR A 2 -14.22 -5.93 -24.19
CA TYR A 2 -13.90 -7.37 -24.09
C TYR A 2 -12.62 -7.70 -23.29
N LYS A 3 -11.49 -7.03 -23.56
CA LYS A 3 -10.22 -7.22 -22.83
C LYS A 3 -10.35 -7.02 -21.30
N LYS A 4 -11.18 -6.06 -20.86
CA LYS A 4 -11.39 -5.75 -19.43
C LYS A 4 -12.22 -6.84 -18.72
N ILE A 5 -13.14 -7.50 -19.44
CA ILE A 5 -13.98 -8.59 -18.94
C ILE A 5 -13.15 -9.88 -18.86
N VAL A 6 -12.45 -10.26 -19.93
CA VAL A 6 -11.54 -11.41 -19.95
C VAL A 6 -10.50 -11.30 -18.83
N ARG A 7 -9.95 -10.10 -18.62
CA ARG A 7 -9.03 -9.79 -17.51
C ARG A 7 -9.65 -10.00 -16.13
N LYS A 8 -10.85 -9.47 -15.87
CA LYS A 8 -11.55 -9.67 -14.59
C LYS A 8 -11.82 -11.15 -14.31
N VAL A 9 -12.21 -11.91 -15.34
CA VAL A 9 -12.44 -13.35 -15.25
C VAL A 9 -11.12 -14.08 -14.95
N ARG A 10 -10.04 -13.78 -15.67
CA ARG A 10 -8.70 -14.36 -15.42
C ARG A 10 -8.21 -14.07 -13.99
N ASN A 11 -8.34 -12.85 -13.50
CA ASN A 11 -7.96 -12.49 -12.12
C ASN A 11 -8.79 -13.23 -11.08
N LYS A 12 -10.10 -13.36 -11.31
CA LYS A 12 -10.96 -14.15 -10.44
C LYS A 12 -10.54 -15.62 -10.44
N VAL A 13 -10.22 -16.18 -11.61
CA VAL A 13 -9.72 -17.56 -11.74
C VAL A 13 -8.39 -17.74 -11.02
N LEU A 14 -7.39 -16.87 -11.24
CA LEU A 14 -6.08 -16.93 -10.57
C LEU A 14 -6.20 -16.83 -9.04
N ARG A 15 -7.07 -15.94 -8.54
CA ARG A 15 -7.36 -15.84 -7.11
C ARG A 15 -7.98 -17.11 -6.58
N ASN A 16 -8.98 -17.66 -7.28
CA ASN A 16 -9.67 -18.88 -6.86
C ASN A 16 -8.80 -20.13 -6.95
N THR A 17 -7.92 -20.27 -7.95
CA THR A 17 -7.07 -21.45 -8.09
C THR A 17 -6.00 -21.51 -7.00
N ARG A 18 -5.48 -20.39 -6.51
CA ARG A 18 -4.56 -20.38 -5.36
C ARG A 18 -5.25 -20.51 -3.99
N GLN A 19 -6.58 -20.41 -3.91
CA GLN A 19 -7.31 -20.84 -2.71
C GLN A 19 -7.27 -22.36 -2.51
N LEU A 20 -6.83 -23.11 -3.52
CA LEU A 20 -6.47 -24.51 -3.31
C LEU A 20 -5.31 -24.57 -2.30
N PRO A 21 -5.49 -25.22 -1.14
CA PRO A 21 -4.53 -25.19 -0.04
C PRO A 21 -3.10 -25.56 -0.45
N PHE A 22 -2.96 -26.50 -1.39
CA PHE A 22 -1.66 -26.93 -1.91
C PHE A 22 -0.90 -25.81 -2.66
N LEU A 23 -1.59 -24.99 -3.47
CA LEU A 23 -0.95 -23.96 -4.29
C LEU A 23 -0.59 -22.69 -3.50
N SER A 24 -1.41 -22.33 -2.50
CA SER A 24 -1.06 -21.29 -1.52
C SER A 24 0.15 -21.72 -0.70
N THR A 25 0.17 -22.97 -0.23
CA THR A 25 1.31 -23.55 0.52
C THR A 25 2.60 -23.51 -0.30
N GLN A 26 2.58 -23.88 -1.58
CA GLN A 26 3.79 -23.84 -2.41
C GLN A 26 4.32 -22.42 -2.64
N ALA A 27 3.42 -21.44 -2.85
CA ALA A 27 3.82 -20.04 -3.00
C ALA A 27 4.49 -19.50 -1.73
N GLU A 28 3.96 -19.85 -0.56
CA GLU A 28 4.55 -19.50 0.73
C GLU A 28 5.91 -20.16 0.97
N ILE A 29 6.07 -21.44 0.59
CA ILE A 29 7.36 -22.15 0.67
C ILE A 29 8.40 -21.45 -0.18
N ASN A 30 8.09 -21.20 -1.46
CA ASN A 30 8.98 -20.52 -2.40
C ASN A 30 9.41 -19.14 -1.87
N TYR A 31 8.47 -18.39 -1.29
CA TYR A 31 8.74 -17.08 -0.71
C TYR A 31 9.69 -17.17 0.50
N ARG A 32 9.51 -18.16 1.38
CA ARG A 32 10.40 -18.37 2.53
C ARG A 32 11.80 -18.80 2.10
N GLU A 33 11.92 -19.66 1.09
CA GLU A 33 13.22 -20.07 0.55
C GLU A 33 13.98 -18.88 -0.05
N ALA A 34 13.28 -18.04 -0.78
CA ALA A 34 13.81 -16.79 -1.32
C ALA A 34 14.33 -15.85 -0.25
N GLN A 35 13.57 -15.65 0.82
CA GLN A 35 13.99 -14.82 1.94
C GLN A 35 15.26 -15.37 2.59
N LYS A 36 15.37 -16.69 2.71
CA LYS A 36 16.60 -17.33 3.22
C LYS A 36 17.80 -17.02 2.32
N GLN A 37 17.64 -17.14 1.00
CA GLN A 37 18.69 -16.82 0.03
C GLN A 37 19.07 -15.33 0.06
N HIS A 38 18.07 -14.45 0.12
CA HIS A 38 18.26 -12.99 0.11
C HIS A 38 18.73 -12.41 1.44
N SER A 39 18.62 -13.15 2.55
CA SER A 39 18.91 -12.64 3.90
C SER A 39 20.28 -11.98 4.05
N LYS A 40 21.29 -12.45 3.31
CA LYS A 40 22.66 -11.89 3.31
C LYS A 40 22.80 -10.59 2.51
N ASN A 41 21.84 -10.29 1.65
CA ASN A 41 21.81 -9.13 0.77
C ASN A 41 20.89 -8.02 1.31
N LEU A 42 20.28 -8.21 2.49
CA LEU A 42 19.43 -7.19 3.09
C LEU A 42 20.26 -5.92 3.39
N PRO A 43 19.75 -4.74 3.02
CA PRO A 43 20.46 -3.51 3.28
C PRO A 43 20.54 -3.24 4.77
N ALA A 44 21.64 -2.62 5.19
CA ALA A 44 21.79 -2.15 6.57
C ALA A 44 20.74 -1.09 6.89
N ILE A 45 20.19 -1.18 8.10
CA ILE A 45 19.24 -0.22 8.66
C ILE A 45 19.66 0.12 10.09
N SER A 46 19.38 1.35 10.49
CA SER A 46 19.57 1.86 11.86
C SER A 46 18.68 1.12 12.87
N ASP A 47 18.96 1.27 14.16
CA ASP A 47 18.14 0.68 15.23
C ASP A 47 16.71 1.22 15.20
N TYR A 48 16.56 2.53 14.94
CA TYR A 48 15.26 3.16 14.76
C TYR A 48 14.43 2.49 13.65
N GLU A 49 15.04 2.28 12.48
CA GLU A 49 14.39 1.62 11.34
C GLU A 49 14.09 0.15 11.63
N ARG A 50 14.98 -0.53 12.35
CA ARG A 50 14.79 -1.91 12.80
C ARG A 50 13.58 -2.02 13.73
N ASP A 51 13.39 -1.06 14.62
CA ASP A 51 12.21 -0.99 15.49
C ASP A 51 10.92 -0.80 14.70
N LEU A 52 10.93 0.03 13.65
CA LEU A 52 9.78 0.15 12.74
C LEU A 52 9.47 -1.19 12.06
N VAL A 53 10.49 -1.89 11.56
CA VAL A 53 10.33 -3.21 10.93
C VAL A 53 9.82 -4.26 11.94
N ASN A 54 10.28 -4.23 13.18
CA ASN A 54 9.82 -5.14 14.23
C ASN A 54 8.36 -4.86 14.61
N LYS A 55 7.97 -3.60 14.77
CA LYS A 55 6.57 -3.19 14.98
C LYS A 55 5.69 -3.66 13.83
N LEU A 56 6.11 -3.47 12.58
CA LEU A 56 5.41 -4.00 11.40
C LEU A 56 5.18 -5.50 11.45
N LYS A 57 6.18 -6.28 11.89
CA LYS A 57 6.08 -7.76 11.95
C LYS A 57 5.17 -8.27 13.06
N VAL A 58 5.05 -7.52 14.16
CA VAL A 58 4.29 -7.92 15.35
C VAL A 58 2.87 -7.36 15.33
N GLU A 59 2.73 -6.07 15.06
CA GLU A 59 1.48 -5.32 15.11
C GLU A 59 0.79 -5.25 13.74
N GLY A 60 1.59 -5.20 12.66
CA GLY A 60 1.14 -4.97 11.29
C GLY A 60 1.15 -3.49 10.87
N VAL A 61 1.25 -2.55 11.81
CA VAL A 61 1.40 -1.11 11.53
C VAL A 61 2.50 -0.52 12.40
N ALA A 62 3.32 0.35 11.80
CA ALA A 62 4.28 1.18 12.52
C ALA A 62 4.05 2.65 12.20
N MET A 63 3.72 3.46 13.21
CA MET A 63 3.55 4.91 13.09
C MET A 63 4.85 5.66 13.39
N THR A 64 5.08 6.75 12.66
CA THR A 64 6.25 7.64 12.72
C THR A 64 5.86 9.02 12.17
N SER A 65 6.81 9.95 12.07
CA SER A 65 6.67 11.20 11.33
C SER A 65 7.68 11.27 10.17
N LEU A 66 7.44 12.21 9.25
CA LEU A 66 8.41 12.57 8.21
C LEU A 66 9.73 13.05 8.80
N GLU A 67 9.68 13.83 9.88
CA GLU A 67 10.85 14.32 10.61
C GLU A 67 11.69 13.15 11.15
N ALA A 68 11.05 12.20 11.86
CA ALA A 68 11.75 11.07 12.44
C ALA A 68 12.32 10.11 11.37
N LEU A 69 11.63 9.96 10.23
CA LEU A 69 12.17 9.19 9.10
C LEU A 69 13.36 9.88 8.44
N SER A 70 13.42 11.22 8.46
CA SER A 70 14.55 12.00 7.92
C SER A 70 14.98 11.50 6.52
N ILE A 71 14.01 11.28 5.64
CA ILE A 71 14.23 10.86 4.25
C ILE A 71 14.59 12.09 3.41
N PRO A 72 15.61 12.03 2.54
CA PRO A 72 15.95 13.11 1.64
C PRO A 72 14.77 13.55 0.75
N TYR A 73 14.82 14.79 0.28
CA TYR A 73 13.80 15.37 -0.60
C TYR A 73 12.36 15.42 -0.05
N THR A 74 12.17 15.20 1.25
CA THR A 74 10.86 15.28 1.91
C THR A 74 10.21 16.66 1.76
N GLU A 75 10.98 17.75 1.87
CA GLU A 75 10.45 19.11 1.73
C GLU A 75 9.93 19.38 0.32
N GLN A 76 10.66 18.93 -0.69
CA GLN A 76 10.30 19.05 -2.10
C GLN A 76 9.02 18.26 -2.39
N MET A 77 8.93 17.02 -1.90
CA MET A 77 7.72 16.20 -2.00
C MET A 77 6.52 16.89 -1.32
N LEU A 78 6.69 17.42 -0.11
CA LEU A 78 5.62 18.14 0.58
C LEU A 78 5.20 19.41 -0.14
N GLN A 79 6.14 20.16 -0.72
CA GLN A 79 5.84 21.36 -1.50
C GLN A 79 5.05 21.03 -2.76
N ALA A 80 5.44 19.96 -3.47
CA ALA A 80 4.70 19.43 -4.61
C ALA A 80 3.28 18.99 -4.19
N ALA A 81 3.16 18.26 -3.08
CA ALA A 81 1.87 17.82 -2.53
C ALA A 81 0.97 19.01 -2.14
N LYS A 82 1.50 20.03 -1.46
CA LYS A 82 0.77 21.26 -1.12
C LYS A 82 0.27 22.00 -2.35
N THR A 83 1.09 22.06 -3.40
CA THR A 83 0.74 22.68 -4.68
C THR A 83 -0.36 21.92 -5.42
N LEU A 84 -0.34 20.58 -5.34
CA LEU A 84 -1.32 19.71 -5.98
C LEU A 84 -2.65 19.66 -5.22
N MET A 85 -2.62 19.65 -3.90
CA MET A 85 -3.79 19.46 -3.02
C MET A 85 -5.03 20.30 -3.38
N PRO A 86 -4.94 21.63 -3.62
CA PRO A 86 -6.11 22.44 -4.00
C PRO A 86 -6.64 22.12 -5.41
N LYS A 87 -5.84 21.49 -6.27
CA LYS A 87 -6.21 21.11 -7.65
C LYS A 87 -6.97 19.78 -7.72
N ILE A 88 -7.03 19.02 -6.62
CA ILE A 88 -7.79 17.77 -6.56
C ILE A 88 -9.26 18.09 -6.30
N PRO A 89 -10.19 17.78 -7.23
CA PRO A 89 -11.58 18.19 -7.10
C PRO A 89 -12.31 17.44 -5.98
N ARG A 90 -13.45 17.99 -5.51
CA ARG A 90 -14.37 17.32 -4.55
C ARG A 90 -15.20 16.21 -5.18
N SER A 91 -15.26 16.17 -6.50
CA SER A 91 -15.92 15.11 -7.26
C SER A 91 -15.45 15.16 -8.71
N ILE A 92 -15.28 14.00 -9.34
CA ILE A 92 -14.98 13.91 -10.78
C ILE A 92 -16.27 13.61 -11.57
N SER A 93 -17.34 13.13 -10.92
CA SER A 93 -18.55 12.66 -11.61
C SER A 93 -19.83 12.82 -10.79
N LYS A 94 -21.00 12.82 -11.43
CA LYS A 94 -22.31 12.72 -10.75
C LYS A 94 -22.58 11.35 -10.10
N ASN A 95 -21.53 10.56 -9.83
CA ASN A 95 -21.65 9.23 -9.26
C ASN A 95 -21.81 9.30 -7.75
N ASN A 96 -22.97 8.88 -7.25
CA ASN A 96 -23.27 8.84 -5.82
C ASN A 96 -22.40 7.85 -5.02
N ASP A 97 -21.68 6.93 -5.69
CA ASP A 97 -20.76 5.96 -5.07
C ASP A 97 -19.30 6.45 -5.02
N GLU A 98 -19.02 7.69 -5.46
CA GLU A 98 -17.66 8.25 -5.38
C GLU A 98 -17.30 8.56 -3.92
N PHE A 99 -16.21 7.97 -3.44
CA PHE A 99 -15.75 8.13 -2.04
C PHE A 99 -14.29 8.59 -1.94
N VAL A 100 -13.58 8.59 -3.07
CA VAL A 100 -12.18 8.99 -3.16
C VAL A 100 -11.89 9.54 -4.54
N VAL A 101 -11.14 10.64 -4.56
CA VAL A 101 -10.62 11.27 -5.78
C VAL A 101 -9.10 11.11 -5.75
N HIS A 102 -8.53 10.63 -6.85
CA HIS A 102 -7.09 10.49 -7.00
C HIS A 102 -6.54 11.60 -7.90
N ALA A 103 -5.29 12.01 -7.67
CA ALA A 103 -4.56 12.76 -8.68
C ALA A 103 -4.47 11.96 -9.99
N THR A 104 -4.55 12.65 -11.12
CA THR A 104 -4.40 12.02 -12.44
C THR A 104 -2.93 11.69 -12.71
N PRO A 105 -2.62 10.79 -13.67
CA PRO A 105 -1.24 10.57 -14.13
C PRO A 105 -0.52 11.87 -14.49
N GLN A 106 -1.18 12.76 -15.25
CA GLN A 106 -0.62 14.04 -15.62
C GLN A 106 -0.25 14.91 -14.41
N GLN A 107 -1.14 15.01 -13.42
CA GLN A 107 -0.88 15.78 -12.20
C GLN A 107 0.32 15.24 -11.42
N ILE A 108 0.54 13.92 -11.43
CA ILE A 108 1.71 13.31 -10.78
C ILE A 108 2.98 13.51 -11.61
N LEU A 109 2.89 13.53 -12.94
CA LEU A 109 4.02 13.86 -13.82
C LEU A 109 4.45 15.33 -13.75
N GLU A 110 3.52 16.24 -13.47
CA GLU A 110 3.79 17.66 -13.21
C GLU A 110 4.39 17.91 -11.80
N HIS A 111 4.28 16.91 -10.92
CA HIS A 111 4.69 16.96 -9.51
C HIS A 111 5.48 15.68 -9.13
N GLN A 112 6.53 15.40 -9.92
CA GLN A 112 7.27 14.13 -9.91
C GLN A 112 7.91 13.82 -8.55
N GLU A 113 8.21 14.84 -7.76
CA GLU A 113 8.76 14.72 -6.41
C GLU A 113 7.89 13.81 -5.53
N ILE A 114 6.56 13.82 -5.75
CA ILE A 114 5.63 12.91 -5.08
C ILE A 114 5.91 11.46 -5.43
N PHE A 115 6.15 11.15 -6.71
CA PHE A 115 6.46 9.77 -7.13
C PHE A 115 7.86 9.34 -6.71
N LEU A 116 8.84 10.24 -6.88
CA LEU A 116 10.27 9.97 -6.66
C LEU A 116 10.61 9.76 -5.18
N TRP A 117 9.92 10.43 -4.25
CA TRP A 117 10.14 10.23 -2.82
C TRP A 117 9.94 8.77 -2.37
N GLY A 118 9.02 8.05 -3.01
CA GLY A 118 8.79 6.62 -2.76
C GLY A 118 9.96 5.72 -3.17
N LEU A 119 10.94 6.24 -3.92
CA LEU A 119 12.15 5.56 -4.37
C LEU A 119 13.40 5.96 -3.58
N GLU A 120 13.25 6.74 -2.52
CA GLU A 120 14.37 7.11 -1.66
C GLU A 120 14.97 5.89 -0.97
N GLN A 121 16.30 5.75 -1.06
CA GLN A 121 16.98 4.52 -0.67
C GLN A 121 16.75 4.15 0.80
N ARG A 122 16.69 5.15 1.68
CA ARG A 122 16.41 4.95 3.10
C ARG A 122 15.04 4.30 3.32
N LEU A 123 14.03 4.74 2.58
CA LEU A 123 12.69 4.14 2.63
C LEU A 123 12.69 2.72 2.07
N ILE A 124 13.34 2.52 0.92
CA ILE A 124 13.48 1.20 0.30
C ILE A 124 14.18 0.21 1.24
N ASN A 125 15.20 0.62 1.99
CA ASN A 125 15.90 -0.26 2.94
C ASN A 125 14.97 -0.78 4.04
N ILE A 126 14.08 0.07 4.58
CA ILE A 126 13.07 -0.32 5.58
C ILE A 126 12.11 -1.34 4.97
N ILE A 127 11.61 -1.05 3.77
CA ILE A 127 10.64 -1.89 3.05
C ILE A 127 11.26 -3.25 2.72
N GLU A 128 12.48 -3.27 2.20
CA GLU A 128 13.21 -4.49 1.85
C GLU A 128 13.46 -5.37 3.09
N ASN A 129 13.78 -4.78 4.23
CA ASN A 129 13.91 -5.50 5.50
C ASN A 129 12.58 -6.07 6.03
N TYR A 130 11.45 -5.40 5.77
CA TYR A 130 10.13 -5.93 6.10
C TYR A 130 9.76 -7.10 5.17
N LEU A 131 9.91 -6.90 3.85
CA LEU A 131 9.59 -7.92 2.85
C LEU A 131 10.52 -9.13 2.97
N GLY A 132 11.80 -8.90 3.22
CA GLY A 132 12.86 -9.91 3.18
C GLY A 132 13.32 -10.26 1.76
N LEU A 133 12.91 -9.47 0.76
CA LEU A 133 13.14 -9.69 -0.67
C LEU A 133 13.28 -8.35 -1.40
N PRO A 134 13.90 -8.33 -2.60
CA PRO A 134 13.97 -7.14 -3.44
C PRO A 134 12.61 -6.49 -3.64
N VAL A 135 12.60 -5.16 -3.59
CA VAL A 135 11.38 -4.34 -3.62
C VAL A 135 10.86 -4.14 -5.04
N ALA A 136 9.55 -4.28 -5.21
CA ALA A 136 8.78 -3.78 -6.33
C ALA A 136 8.00 -2.55 -5.88
N TYR A 137 8.26 -1.40 -6.49
CA TYR A 137 7.53 -0.16 -6.23
C TYR A 137 6.42 0.02 -7.26
N HIS A 138 5.19 0.24 -6.77
CA HIS A 138 3.98 0.36 -7.58
C HIS A 138 3.57 1.82 -7.84
N GLY A 139 4.17 2.77 -7.12
CA GLY A 139 4.00 4.19 -7.34
C GLY A 139 3.38 4.93 -6.16
N ALA A 140 3.13 6.22 -6.38
CA ALA A 140 2.55 7.14 -5.41
C ALA A 140 1.12 7.53 -5.81
N TYR A 141 0.18 7.34 -4.89
CA TYR A 141 -1.24 7.64 -5.08
C TYR A 141 -1.63 8.78 -4.14
N PHE A 142 -1.72 10.00 -4.67
CA PHE A 142 -2.31 11.13 -3.97
C PHE A 142 -3.82 10.95 -3.93
N ARG A 143 -4.42 10.94 -2.73
CA ARG A 143 -5.85 10.71 -2.52
C ARG A 143 -6.49 11.82 -1.71
N ARG A 144 -7.70 12.18 -2.12
CA ARG A 144 -8.69 12.93 -1.34
C ARG A 144 -9.84 12.00 -1.02
N ASP A 145 -9.91 11.51 0.21
CA ASP A 145 -11.07 10.77 0.71
C ASP A 145 -12.17 11.77 1.09
N LEU A 146 -13.35 11.60 0.48
CA LEU A 146 -14.44 12.59 0.54
C LEU A 146 -15.28 12.45 1.81
N ILE A 147 -15.71 13.56 2.40
CA ILE A 147 -16.79 13.57 3.40
C ILE A 147 -18.09 13.16 2.70
N ASN A 148 -18.57 11.96 3.00
CA ASN A 148 -19.87 11.48 2.57
C ASN A 148 -20.27 10.24 3.38
N LYS A 149 -21.44 9.67 3.07
CA LYS A 149 -21.95 8.46 3.75
C LYS A 149 -21.61 7.15 3.02
N VAL A 150 -20.75 7.21 2.00
CA VAL A 150 -20.45 6.04 1.15
C VAL A 150 -19.50 5.11 1.87
N GLN A 151 -19.94 3.88 2.14
CA GLN A 151 -19.15 2.86 2.81
C GLN A 151 -18.92 1.66 1.87
N LEU A 152 -18.00 1.84 0.92
CA LEU A 152 -17.69 0.88 -0.13
C LEU A 152 -16.17 0.67 -0.25
N LYS A 153 -15.78 -0.48 -0.82
CA LYS A 153 -14.40 -0.82 -1.18
C LYS A 153 -13.41 -0.55 -0.03
N SER A 154 -12.39 0.29 -0.23
CA SER A 154 -11.33 0.53 0.76
C SER A 154 -11.80 1.14 2.07
N ARG A 155 -13.08 1.51 2.21
CA ARG A 155 -13.72 1.89 3.48
C ARG A 155 -14.32 0.72 4.26
N LEU A 156 -14.29 -0.47 3.69
CA LEU A 156 -14.65 -1.74 4.31
C LEU A 156 -13.40 -2.50 4.72
N TRP A 157 -13.53 -3.41 5.69
CA TRP A 157 -12.41 -4.22 6.16
C TRP A 157 -11.93 -5.16 5.06
N HIS A 158 -10.62 -5.18 4.80
CA HIS A 158 -10.01 -6.07 3.80
C HIS A 158 -8.54 -6.34 4.12
N ILE A 159 -8.01 -7.37 3.47
CA ILE A 159 -6.58 -7.64 3.35
C ILE A 159 -6.22 -7.49 1.87
N ASP A 160 -5.13 -6.78 1.60
CA ASP A 160 -4.57 -6.62 0.26
C ASP A 160 -4.01 -7.96 -0.23
N SER A 161 -4.25 -8.29 -1.50
CA SER A 161 -4.04 -9.66 -2.04
C SER A 161 -3.07 -9.71 -3.22
N GLU A 162 -2.31 -8.64 -3.41
CA GLU A 162 -1.35 -8.45 -4.50
C GLU A 162 -0.20 -9.43 -4.43
N ASP A 163 0.28 -9.68 -3.21
CA ASP A 163 1.41 -10.54 -2.89
C ASP A 163 1.25 -11.14 -1.49
N ILE A 164 2.14 -12.04 -1.07
CA ILE A 164 2.19 -12.60 0.29
C ILE A 164 2.41 -11.50 1.32
N LYS A 165 3.30 -10.55 1.00
CA LYS A 165 3.47 -9.31 1.76
C LYS A 165 3.21 -8.12 0.85
N VAL A 166 2.25 -7.32 1.26
CA VAL A 166 1.96 -6.00 0.69
C VAL A 166 2.24 -4.98 1.78
N LEU A 167 3.04 -3.97 1.46
CA LEU A 167 3.36 -2.88 2.38
C LEU A 167 2.96 -1.56 1.73
N LYS A 168 2.28 -0.71 2.49
CA LYS A 168 1.99 0.66 2.09
C LYS A 168 2.64 1.63 3.06
N VAL A 169 3.25 2.68 2.53
CA VAL A 169 3.69 3.83 3.32
C VAL A 169 2.70 4.94 3.06
N ILE A 170 2.08 5.46 4.12
CA ILE A 170 0.97 6.41 4.00
C ILE A 170 1.32 7.66 4.78
N ILE A 171 1.17 8.80 4.13
CA ILE A 171 1.44 10.13 4.71
C ILE A 171 0.13 10.90 4.79
N TYR A 172 -0.15 11.51 5.93
CA TYR A 172 -1.22 12.50 6.05
C TYR A 172 -0.76 13.90 5.63
N LEU A 173 -1.57 14.57 4.81
CA LEU A 173 -1.29 15.93 4.31
C LEU A 173 -2.08 17.02 5.06
N ASN A 174 -3.00 16.61 5.93
CA ASN A 174 -3.73 17.47 6.86
C ASN A 174 -3.88 16.72 8.19
N ASP A 175 -4.29 17.43 9.24
CA ASP A 175 -4.49 16.83 10.56
C ASP A 175 -5.70 15.90 10.53
N ILE A 176 -5.52 14.68 11.08
CA ILE A 176 -6.50 13.60 11.07
C ILE A 176 -6.76 13.12 12.50
N ASP A 177 -7.95 13.44 13.00
CA ASP A 177 -8.52 12.83 14.20
C ASP A 177 -9.52 11.73 13.82
N ASP A 178 -10.18 11.11 14.81
CA ASP A 178 -11.19 10.07 14.58
C ASP A 178 -12.41 10.51 13.76
N GLN A 179 -12.69 11.81 13.64
CA GLN A 179 -13.82 12.38 12.90
C GLN A 179 -13.47 12.70 11.45
N ILE A 180 -12.18 12.83 11.13
CA ILE A 180 -11.67 13.05 9.77
C ILE A 180 -11.40 11.72 9.06
N GLY A 181 -11.70 10.59 9.71
CA GLY A 181 -11.69 9.27 9.09
C GLY A 181 -10.27 8.73 8.92
N PRO A 182 -9.55 8.38 10.01
CA PRO A 182 -8.21 7.82 9.97
C PRO A 182 -8.17 6.46 9.25
N PHE A 183 -6.97 6.03 8.90
CA PHE A 183 -6.73 4.63 8.59
C PHE A 183 -6.97 3.81 9.86
N GLU A 184 -7.76 2.76 9.74
CA GLU A 184 -8.02 1.82 10.83
C GLU A 184 -7.47 0.45 10.47
N TYR A 185 -6.95 -0.24 11.47
CA TYR A 185 -6.50 -1.62 11.35
C TYR A 185 -6.88 -2.45 12.55
N ILE A 186 -6.83 -3.77 12.37
CA ILE A 186 -6.91 -4.75 13.45
C ILE A 186 -5.52 -5.38 13.59
N PRO A 187 -4.94 -5.42 14.80
CA PRO A 187 -3.59 -5.95 15.01
C PRO A 187 -3.40 -7.34 14.43
N GLN A 188 -2.20 -7.60 13.90
CA GLN A 188 -1.86 -8.81 13.16
C GLN A 188 -2.14 -10.11 13.93
N CYS A 189 -2.05 -10.10 15.26
CA CYS A 189 -2.36 -11.25 16.11
C CYS A 189 -3.82 -11.76 15.95
N PHE A 190 -4.75 -10.90 15.54
CA PHE A 190 -6.15 -11.28 15.29
C PHE A 190 -6.42 -11.73 13.84
N THR A 191 -5.47 -11.55 12.91
CA THR A 191 -5.69 -11.87 11.49
C THR A 191 -6.10 -13.33 11.31
N SER A 192 -5.40 -14.29 11.93
CA SER A 192 -5.71 -15.71 11.78
C SER A 192 -7.10 -16.07 12.34
N GLN A 193 -7.50 -15.48 13.46
CA GLN A 193 -8.82 -15.70 14.03
C GLN A 193 -9.90 -15.17 13.07
N LEU A 194 -9.74 -13.95 12.57
CA LEU A 194 -10.68 -13.33 11.64
C LEU A 194 -10.79 -14.12 10.33
N THR A 195 -9.67 -14.54 9.74
CA THR A 195 -9.69 -15.28 8.48
C THR A 195 -10.40 -16.62 8.64
N SER A 196 -10.13 -17.36 9.72
CA SER A 196 -10.80 -18.63 10.02
C SER A 196 -12.28 -18.45 10.34
N SER A 197 -12.64 -17.56 11.26
CA SER A 197 -14.04 -17.37 11.70
C SER A 197 -14.95 -16.84 10.60
N LEU A 198 -14.42 -15.96 9.73
CA LEU A 198 -15.18 -15.39 8.61
C LEU A 198 -15.12 -16.24 7.34
N LYS A 199 -14.31 -17.32 7.33
CA LYS A 199 -13.93 -18.05 6.11
C LYS A 199 -13.45 -17.08 5.02
N TYR A 200 -12.70 -16.07 5.44
CA TYR A 200 -12.25 -14.99 4.56
C TYR A 200 -11.24 -15.53 3.55
N THR A 201 -11.38 -15.08 2.30
CA THR A 201 -10.45 -15.42 1.23
C THR A 201 -9.88 -14.16 0.56
N TYR A 202 -10.74 -13.29 0.08
CA TYR A 202 -10.39 -11.96 -0.42
C TYR A 202 -11.63 -11.06 -0.47
N GLY A 203 -11.41 -9.77 -0.67
CA GLY A 203 -12.48 -8.79 -0.86
C GLY A 203 -12.81 -8.04 0.42
N TYR A 204 -14.02 -7.51 0.48
CA TYR A 204 -14.42 -6.52 1.47
C TYR A 204 -15.45 -7.08 2.44
N VAL A 205 -15.26 -6.80 3.72
CA VAL A 205 -16.11 -7.26 4.83
C VAL A 205 -16.72 -6.06 5.53
N GLN A 206 -18.03 -6.14 5.79
CA GLN A 206 -18.76 -5.12 6.53
C GLN A 206 -18.33 -5.04 7.99
N ASP A 207 -18.44 -3.86 8.57
CA ASP A 207 -18.03 -3.58 9.95
C ASP A 207 -18.78 -4.46 10.95
N GLU A 208 -20.08 -4.60 10.78
CA GLU A 208 -20.98 -5.40 11.59
C GLU A 208 -20.62 -6.88 11.56
N THR A 209 -20.04 -7.36 10.45
CA THR A 209 -19.59 -8.75 10.32
C THR A 209 -18.30 -8.98 11.09
N VAL A 210 -17.34 -8.05 11.01
CA VAL A 210 -16.08 -8.14 11.77
C VAL A 210 -16.34 -8.05 13.28
N LYS A 211 -17.25 -7.16 13.69
CA LYS A 211 -17.67 -6.96 15.10
C LYS A 211 -18.28 -8.19 15.76
N LYS A 212 -18.78 -9.16 14.98
CA LYS A 212 -19.26 -10.46 15.51
C LYS A 212 -18.13 -11.39 15.94
N VAL A 213 -16.89 -11.13 15.50
CA VAL A 213 -15.73 -11.98 15.76
C VAL A 213 -14.74 -11.31 16.70
N ILE A 214 -14.48 -10.02 16.50
CA ILE A 214 -13.52 -9.23 17.28
C ILE A 214 -14.20 -7.99 17.86
N SER A 215 -13.93 -7.73 19.14
CA SER A 215 -14.42 -6.52 19.82
C SER A 215 -13.87 -5.25 19.14
N PRO A 216 -14.70 -4.20 18.93
CA PRO A 216 -14.23 -2.90 18.44
C PRO A 216 -13.10 -2.27 19.28
N SER A 217 -12.96 -2.65 20.55
CA SER A 217 -11.85 -2.19 21.41
C SER A 217 -10.46 -2.60 20.91
N HIS A 218 -10.39 -3.57 20.00
CA HIS A 218 -9.16 -3.99 19.33
C HIS A 218 -8.92 -3.27 18.00
N PHE A 219 -9.88 -2.47 17.51
CA PHE A 219 -9.66 -1.66 16.31
C PHE A 219 -8.76 -0.49 16.69
N LYS A 220 -7.77 -0.23 15.85
CA LYS A 220 -6.78 0.82 16.07
C LYS A 220 -6.90 1.88 14.99
N SER A 221 -7.06 3.13 15.41
CA SER A 221 -7.06 4.31 14.54
C SER A 221 -5.65 4.90 14.46
N CYS A 222 -5.14 5.11 13.24
CA CYS A 222 -3.94 5.91 13.01
C CYS A 222 -4.34 7.38 12.91
N THR A 223 -4.40 8.11 14.03
CA THR A 223 -4.63 9.56 14.07
C THR A 223 -3.30 10.32 14.13
N GLY A 224 -3.26 11.56 13.63
CA GLY A 224 -2.07 12.38 13.73
C GLY A 224 -2.15 13.67 12.91
N ILE A 225 -1.20 14.56 13.13
CA ILE A 225 -1.08 15.82 12.40
C ILE A 225 -0.55 15.61 10.97
N ALA A 226 -0.63 16.63 10.12
CA ALA A 226 0.02 16.63 8.81
C ALA A 226 1.51 16.24 8.92
N GLY A 227 1.98 15.37 8.04
CA GLY A 227 3.33 14.79 8.08
C GLY A 227 3.46 13.55 8.98
N THR A 228 2.37 13.10 9.62
CA THR A 228 2.30 11.76 10.22
C THR A 228 2.46 10.72 9.12
N VAL A 229 3.31 9.72 9.36
CA VAL A 229 3.56 8.61 8.45
C VAL A 229 3.24 7.30 9.15
N PHE A 230 2.65 6.37 8.43
CA PHE A 230 2.52 5.01 8.92
C PHE A 230 2.82 4.01 7.82
N LEU A 231 3.60 3.01 8.19
CA LEU A 231 3.87 1.85 7.37
C LEU A 231 2.84 0.80 7.77
N ALA A 232 2.10 0.27 6.79
CA ALA A 232 1.03 -0.68 7.01
C ALA A 232 1.25 -1.95 6.18
N ALA A 233 1.39 -3.08 6.85
CA ALA A 233 1.51 -4.43 6.27
C ALA A 233 0.16 -4.91 5.74
N THR A 234 -0.45 -4.19 4.79
CA THR A 234 -1.84 -4.38 4.36
C THR A 234 -2.15 -5.76 3.81
N GLY A 235 -1.14 -6.52 3.38
CA GLY A 235 -1.27 -7.92 2.97
C GLY A 235 -1.36 -8.92 4.13
N SER A 236 -1.24 -8.46 5.38
CA SER A 236 -1.19 -9.32 6.58
C SER A 236 -2.16 -8.87 7.69
N ILE A 237 -2.87 -7.76 7.51
CA ILE A 237 -3.82 -7.21 8.48
C ILE A 237 -5.12 -6.77 7.82
N PHE A 238 -6.23 -6.99 8.54
CA PHE A 238 -7.49 -6.35 8.19
C PHE A 238 -7.37 -4.85 8.42
N HIS A 239 -7.68 -4.07 7.39
CA HIS A 239 -7.59 -2.62 7.45
C HIS A 239 -8.69 -1.96 6.61
N ARG A 240 -8.89 -0.65 6.83
CA ARG A 240 -9.80 0.21 6.07
C ARG A 240 -9.46 1.69 6.23
N GLY A 241 -10.00 2.53 5.36
CA GLY A 241 -10.17 3.96 5.64
C GLY A 241 -11.50 4.20 6.35
N LYS A 242 -11.49 4.73 7.57
CA LYS A 242 -12.72 5.18 8.23
C LYS A 242 -13.35 6.31 7.43
N VAL A 243 -14.68 6.35 7.40
CA VAL A 243 -15.44 7.37 6.66
C VAL A 243 -15.18 8.75 7.30
N PRO A 244 -14.69 9.75 6.53
CA PRO A 244 -14.55 11.12 7.03
C PRO A 244 -15.92 11.76 7.26
N LEU A 245 -16.08 12.48 8.39
CA LEU A 245 -17.33 13.12 8.79
C LEU A 245 -17.28 14.65 8.74
N LEU A 246 -16.15 15.25 9.16
CA LEU A 246 -16.04 16.71 9.30
C LEU A 246 -15.24 17.39 8.18
N SER A 247 -14.17 16.74 7.72
CA SER A 247 -13.29 17.26 6.67
C SER A 247 -12.85 16.13 5.74
N ASP A 248 -12.47 16.48 4.52
CA ASP A 248 -11.84 15.50 3.62
C ASP A 248 -10.47 15.13 4.18
N ARG A 249 -10.05 13.89 3.93
CA ARG A 249 -8.72 13.41 4.29
C ARG A 249 -7.84 13.40 3.05
N TYR A 250 -6.70 14.08 3.14
CA TYR A 250 -5.69 14.10 2.10
C TYR A 250 -4.50 13.24 2.50
N THR A 251 -4.12 12.33 1.61
CA THR A 251 -3.07 11.34 1.86
C THR A 251 -2.24 11.08 0.62
N ILE A 252 -1.01 10.61 0.81
CA ILE A 252 -0.20 9.97 -0.24
C ILE A 252 0.04 8.53 0.18
N PHE A 253 -0.29 7.59 -0.70
CA PHE A 253 -0.01 6.18 -0.52
C PHE A 253 1.14 5.77 -1.43
N PHE A 254 2.16 5.12 -0.88
CA PHE A 254 3.24 4.50 -1.62
C PHE A 254 3.13 2.98 -1.47
N ASP A 255 2.99 2.29 -2.59
CA ASP A 255 2.66 0.87 -2.61
C ASP A 255 3.85 -0.01 -2.97
N TYR A 256 4.08 -1.07 -2.20
CA TYR A 256 5.23 -1.97 -2.37
C TYR A 256 4.87 -3.45 -2.19
N THR A 257 5.54 -4.30 -2.98
CA THR A 257 5.53 -5.77 -2.82
C THR A 257 6.93 -6.34 -3.06
N SER A 258 7.09 -7.66 -3.02
CA SER A 258 8.31 -8.30 -3.55
C SER A 258 8.31 -8.23 -5.09
N ARG A 259 9.50 -8.33 -5.72
CA ARG A 259 9.65 -8.48 -7.19
C ARG A 259 9.19 -9.87 -7.71
N LYS A 260 8.02 -10.36 -7.29
CA LYS A 260 7.25 -11.49 -7.86
C LYS A 260 5.85 -11.56 -7.20
N PRO A 261 5.01 -10.52 -7.33
CA PRO A 261 3.72 -10.49 -6.64
C PRO A 261 2.79 -11.58 -7.14
N ILE A 262 2.08 -12.26 -6.24
CA ILE A 262 1.12 -13.34 -6.55
C ILE A 262 0.20 -13.02 -7.74
N ILE A 263 -0.33 -11.79 -7.80
CA ILE A 263 -1.16 -11.33 -8.91
C ILE A 263 -0.24 -10.73 -9.99
N HIS A 264 0.40 -11.63 -10.75
CA HIS A 264 1.48 -11.32 -11.68
C HIS A 264 1.08 -10.49 -12.93
N HIS A 265 -0.14 -10.66 -13.47
CA HIS A 265 -0.39 -10.30 -14.88
C HIS A 265 -1.17 -9.02 -15.12
N ASP A 266 -1.90 -8.52 -14.12
CA ASP A 266 -2.91 -7.50 -14.35
C ASP A 266 -3.09 -6.50 -13.20
N TYR A 267 -2.18 -6.49 -12.22
CA TYR A 267 -1.90 -5.22 -11.56
C TYR A 267 -1.34 -4.33 -12.67
N ASN A 268 -2.09 -3.31 -13.06
CA ASN A 268 -1.48 -2.07 -13.55
C ASN A 268 -0.54 -1.67 -12.41
N ALA A 269 0.70 -2.18 -12.47
CA ALA A 269 1.69 -2.13 -11.40
C ALA A 269 1.83 -0.70 -10.92
N SER A 270 1.68 0.24 -11.84
CA SER A 270 1.35 1.62 -11.54
C SER A 270 0.05 2.03 -12.22
N PHE A 271 -0.64 3.02 -11.65
CA PHE A 271 -1.71 3.74 -12.37
C PHE A 271 -1.14 4.59 -13.53
N LEU A 272 0.17 4.82 -13.54
CA LEU A 272 0.93 5.42 -14.64
C LEU A 272 1.10 4.41 -15.79
N SER A 273 1.08 4.91 -17.04
CA SER A 273 1.37 4.10 -18.21
C SER A 273 2.87 3.79 -18.32
N GLU A 274 3.24 2.82 -19.17
CA GLU A 274 4.66 2.53 -19.43
C GLU A 274 5.41 3.76 -19.98
N GLN A 275 4.76 4.58 -20.81
CA GLN A 275 5.34 5.82 -21.33
C GLN A 275 5.59 6.84 -20.21
N ASP A 276 4.65 6.97 -19.28
CA ASP A 276 4.80 7.84 -18.11
C ASP A 276 5.95 7.37 -17.21
N LEU A 277 6.06 6.06 -16.99
CA LEU A 277 7.17 5.47 -16.23
C LEU A 277 8.52 5.67 -16.93
N GLN A 278 8.59 5.50 -18.26
CA GLN A 278 9.79 5.77 -19.05
C GLN A 278 10.18 7.26 -19.01
N PHE A 279 9.20 8.16 -18.96
CA PHE A 279 9.45 9.59 -18.80
C PHE A 279 10.07 9.90 -17.43
N LEU A 280 9.51 9.35 -16.34
CA LEU A 280 10.06 9.47 -14.99
C LEU A 280 11.45 8.80 -14.88
N ALA A 281 11.65 7.69 -15.60
CA ALA A 281 12.89 6.91 -15.58
C ALA A 281 14.14 7.68 -16.03
N LYS A 282 13.97 8.79 -16.77
CA LYS A 282 15.07 9.68 -17.18
C LYS A 282 15.80 10.29 -15.98
N ASN A 283 15.11 10.42 -14.85
CA ASN A 283 15.65 10.99 -13.61
C ASN A 283 16.04 9.91 -12.58
N LEU A 284 15.97 8.64 -12.95
CA LEU A 284 16.21 7.52 -12.03
C LEU A 284 17.63 6.97 -12.20
N SER A 285 18.27 6.66 -11.07
CA SER A 285 19.48 5.84 -11.05
C SER A 285 19.19 4.42 -11.59
N PRO A 286 20.21 3.67 -12.04
CA PRO A 286 20.04 2.28 -12.47
C PRO A 286 19.31 1.41 -11.44
N GLN A 287 19.63 1.57 -10.15
CA GLN A 287 19.00 0.83 -9.06
C GLN A 287 17.51 1.21 -8.89
N GLN A 288 17.19 2.50 -8.95
CA GLN A 288 15.79 2.96 -8.87
C GLN A 288 14.95 2.45 -10.04
N ARG A 289 15.54 2.35 -11.24
CA ARG A 289 14.88 1.75 -12.39
C ARG A 289 14.52 0.30 -12.13
N GLU A 290 15.35 -0.48 -11.44
CA GLU A 290 14.99 -1.85 -11.09
C GLU A 290 13.79 -1.95 -10.13
N TYR A 291 13.61 -0.98 -9.22
CA TYR A 291 12.43 -0.94 -8.34
C TYR A 291 11.14 -0.63 -9.11
N VAL A 292 11.20 0.21 -10.15
CA VAL A 292 10.06 0.61 -10.98
C VAL A 292 9.74 -0.45 -12.05
N PHE A 293 10.76 -0.88 -12.79
CA PHE A 293 10.68 -1.88 -13.86
C PHE A 293 10.98 -3.29 -13.31
N TRP A 294 10.42 -3.59 -12.14
CA TRP A 294 10.68 -4.83 -11.39
C TRP A 294 10.25 -6.10 -12.14
N LYS A 295 9.36 -5.98 -13.14
CA LYS A 295 8.93 -7.12 -14.00
C LYS A 295 10.07 -7.67 -14.85
N GLU A 296 11.08 -6.87 -15.12
CA GLU A 296 12.31 -7.27 -15.82
C GLU A 296 13.36 -7.80 -14.84
N ASN A 297 13.14 -7.62 -13.53
CA ASN A 297 14.10 -7.84 -12.47
C ASN A 297 13.52 -8.73 -11.35
N PHE A 298 12.85 -9.84 -11.73
CA PHE A 298 12.34 -10.78 -10.74
C PHE A 298 13.45 -11.27 -9.82
N TRP A 299 13.15 -11.51 -8.53
CA TRP A 299 14.17 -11.89 -7.54
C TRP A 299 14.77 -13.31 -7.74
N TYR A 300 14.26 -14.11 -8.69
CA TYR A 300 14.89 -15.38 -9.13
C TYR A 300 15.80 -15.22 -10.35
N SER A 301 15.91 -14.02 -10.93
CA SER A 301 16.82 -13.79 -12.04
C SER A 301 18.26 -13.89 -11.52
N ASN A 302 18.84 -15.11 -11.62
CA ASN A 302 20.22 -15.41 -11.27
C ASN A 302 21.15 -14.29 -11.79
N ARG A 303 21.74 -13.54 -10.87
CA ARG A 303 23.09 -13.00 -11.02
C ARG A 303 23.96 -13.64 -9.95
#